data_AF-A0A7Z7QYC0-F1
#
_entry.id   AF-A0A7Z7QYC0-F1
#
_cell.length_a   1.000
_cell.length_b   1.000
_cell.length_c   1.000
_cell.angle_alpha   90.00
_cell.angle_beta   90.00
_cell.angle_gamma   90.00
#
_symmetry.space_group_name_H-M   'P 1'
#
loop_
_entity.id
_entity.type
_entity.pdbx_description
1 polymer ?
#
loop_
_entity_poly.entity_id
_entity_poly.type
_entity_poly.pdbx_seq_one_letter_code
_entity_poly.pdbx_strand_id
1 'polypeptide(L)'
;MKWFKLILDVTIFILIAILLFVYTYKENEEILPDTKYPIAVTDWNKKYSKNEIYKRINQFAKNENVAIYKSTSNYTNKNVDKDIYVFNKSKATTITPFNAKYNIHYLSDDELLKKRYQRELFCKRQKF
;
A
#
# COMPACT_ATOMS: atom_id res chain seq x y z
N MET A 1 19.00 -4.54 45.62
CA MET A 1 19.83 -4.24 44.43
C MET A 1 19.54 -5.13 43.21
N LYS A 2 19.59 -6.48 43.31
CA LYS A 2 19.34 -7.37 42.15
C LYS A 2 17.96 -7.18 41.49
N TRP A 3 16.90 -6.99 42.28
CA TRP A 3 15.54 -6.83 41.76
C TRP A 3 15.32 -5.49 41.04
N PHE A 4 15.97 -4.41 41.49
CA PHE A 4 15.93 -3.11 40.83
C PHE A 4 16.56 -3.17 39.43
N LYS A 5 17.72 -3.83 39.32
CA LYS A 5 18.38 -4.05 38.02
C LYS A 5 17.50 -4.88 37.08
N LEU A 6 16.86 -5.93 37.59
CA LEU A 6 15.95 -6.78 36.81
C LEU A 6 14.73 -5.99 36.30
N ILE A 7 14.13 -5.15 37.15
CA ILE A 7 13.01 -4.28 36.75
C ILE A 7 13.46 -3.27 35.68
N LEU A 8 14.64 -2.68 35.83
CA LEU A 8 15.19 -1.76 34.85
C LEU A 8 15.44 -2.44 33.50
N ASP A 9 16.05 -3.63 33.50
CA ASP A 9 16.32 -4.41 32.30
C ASP A 9 15.01 -4.80 31.58
N VAL A 10 13.99 -5.24 32.32
CA VAL A 10 12.65 -5.54 31.77
C VAL A 10 11.99 -4.29 31.20
N THR A 11 12.12 -3.14 31.88
CA THR A 11 11.53 -1.87 31.42
C THR A 11 12.17 -1.43 30.10
N ILE A 12 13.50 -1.49 30.00
CA ILE A 12 14.24 -1.17 28.77
C ILE A 12 13.82 -2.12 27.64
N PHE A 13 13.69 -3.42 27.93
CA PHE A 13 13.26 -4.40 26.94
C PHE A 13 11.85 -4.10 26.39
N ILE A 14 10.90 -3.78 27.28
CA ILE A 14 9.54 -3.37 26.89
C ILE A 14 9.58 -2.11 26.02
N LEU A 15 10.41 -1.13 26.37
CA LEU A 15 10.53 0.12 25.64
C LEU A 15 11.07 -0.09 24.22
N ILE A 16 12.08 -0.95 24.08
CA ILE A 16 12.61 -1.38 22.78
C ILE A 16 11.54 -2.13 21.97
N ALA A 17 10.81 -3.04 22.60
CA ALA A 17 9.75 -3.80 21.94
C ALA A 17 8.62 -2.90 21.42
N ILE A 18 8.20 -1.90 22.21
CA ILE A 18 7.21 -0.90 21.78
C ILE A 18 7.74 -0.08 20.60
N LEU A 19 9.01 0.34 20.66
CA LEU A 19 9.62 1.13 19.58
C LEU A 19 9.66 0.34 18.26
N LEU A 20 10.10 -0.92 18.31
CA LEU A 20 10.09 -1.82 17.17
C LEU A 20 8.66 -2.05 16.66
N PHE A 21 7.70 -2.26 17.56
CA PHE A 21 6.30 -2.44 17.19
C PHE A 21 5.75 -1.21 16.45
N VAL A 22 6.00 0.01 16.95
CA VAL A 22 5.55 1.25 16.30
C VAL A 22 6.20 1.43 14.92
N TYR A 23 7.49 1.11 14.80
CA TYR A 23 8.20 1.19 13.52
C TYR A 23 7.61 0.23 12.48
N THR A 24 7.50 -1.05 12.83
CA THR A 24 6.92 -2.09 11.96
C THR A 24 5.46 -1.79 11.64
N TYR A 25 4.72 -1.23 12.58
CA TYR A 25 3.33 -0.82 12.36
C TYR A 25 3.24 0.28 11.28
N LYS A 26 4.07 1.33 11.37
CA LYS A 26 4.10 2.41 10.39
C LYS A 26 4.54 1.94 8.99
N GLU A 27 5.54 1.06 8.94
CA GLU A 27 6.03 0.50 7.68
C GLU A 27 4.94 -0.30 6.95
N ASN A 28 4.13 -1.08 7.67
CA ASN A 28 2.99 -1.81 7.10
C ASN A 28 1.81 -0.93 6.67
N GLU A 29 1.67 0.27 7.24
CA GLU A 29 0.70 1.25 6.74
C GLU A 29 1.14 1.83 5.39
N GLU A 30 2.44 2.01 5.16
CA GLU A 30 2.97 2.58 3.91
C GLU A 30 3.18 1.52 2.81
N ILE A 31 3.69 0.34 3.16
CA ILE A 31 4.08 -0.72 2.22
C ILE A 31 3.03 -1.84 2.24
N LEU A 32 2.83 -2.53 1.10
CA LEU A 32 2.01 -3.74 1.09
C LEU A 32 2.79 -4.90 1.75
N PRO A 33 2.20 -5.68 2.67
CA PRO A 33 2.89 -6.79 3.29
C PRO A 33 3.33 -7.82 2.23
N ASP A 34 4.44 -8.52 2.50
CA ASP A 34 5.04 -9.54 1.63
C ASP A 34 5.54 -9.05 0.25
N THR A 35 5.71 -7.73 0.08
CA THR A 35 6.23 -7.15 -1.16
C THR A 35 7.75 -7.22 -1.20
N LYS A 36 8.31 -7.93 -2.19
CA LYS A 36 9.78 -8.03 -2.36
C LYS A 36 10.44 -6.72 -2.83
N TYR A 37 9.75 -5.96 -3.69
CA TYR A 37 10.29 -4.77 -4.34
C TYR A 37 9.27 -3.63 -4.34
N PRO A 38 9.20 -2.84 -3.26
CA PRO A 38 8.33 -1.68 -3.20
C PRO A 38 8.88 -0.55 -4.09
N ILE A 39 8.03 0.00 -4.96
CA ILE A 39 8.37 1.16 -5.81
C ILE A 39 7.33 2.25 -5.57
N ALA A 40 7.77 3.38 -5.02
CA ALA A 40 6.94 4.57 -4.87
C ALA A 40 6.99 5.38 -6.16
N VAL A 41 5.84 5.58 -6.80
CA VAL A 41 5.76 6.43 -8.00
C VAL A 41 5.37 7.85 -7.59
N THR A 42 6.33 8.78 -7.66
CA THR A 42 6.17 10.18 -7.25
C THR A 42 5.59 11.06 -8.36
N ASP A 43 5.98 10.81 -9.60
CA ASP A 43 5.45 11.50 -10.78
C ASP A 43 5.45 10.57 -12.00
N TRP A 44 4.64 10.91 -13.01
CA TRP A 44 4.55 10.16 -14.26
C TRP A 44 4.73 11.08 -15.46
N ASN A 45 5.54 10.63 -16.43
CA ASN A 45 5.65 11.30 -17.71
C ASN A 45 4.29 11.30 -18.44
N LYS A 46 3.69 12.48 -18.59
CA LYS A 46 2.36 12.70 -19.19
C LYS A 46 2.31 12.51 -20.71
N LYS A 47 3.44 12.17 -21.35
CA LYS A 47 3.51 11.85 -22.78
C LYS A 47 2.69 10.62 -23.16
N TYR A 48 2.58 9.65 -22.25
CA TYR A 48 1.85 8.40 -22.49
C TYR A 48 0.53 8.38 -21.72
N SER A 49 -0.50 7.78 -22.33
CA SER A 49 -1.77 7.61 -21.64
C SER A 49 -1.62 6.60 -20.50
N LYS A 50 -2.33 6.82 -19.37
CA LYS A 50 -2.32 5.87 -18.25
C LYS A 50 -2.75 4.46 -18.68
N ASN A 51 -3.71 4.35 -19.59
CA ASN A 51 -4.18 3.06 -20.11
C ASN A 51 -3.07 2.32 -20.85
N GLU A 52 -2.29 3.03 -21.67
CA GLU A 52 -1.14 2.47 -22.37
C GLU A 52 -0.06 1.99 -21.39
N ILE A 53 0.22 2.79 -20.36
CA ILE A 53 1.17 2.42 -19.30
C ILE A 53 0.68 1.15 -18.58
N TYR A 54 -0.59 1.07 -18.20
CA TYR A 54 -1.16 -0.10 -17.52
C TYR A 54 -1.13 -1.35 -18.40
N LYS A 55 -1.38 -1.22 -19.70
CA LYS A 55 -1.21 -2.32 -20.66
C LYS A 55 0.24 -2.79 -20.72
N ARG A 56 1.21 -1.88 -20.80
CA ARG A 56 2.64 -2.22 -20.81
C ARG A 56 3.08 -2.91 -19.52
N ILE A 57 2.63 -2.43 -18.36
CA ILE A 57 2.92 -3.08 -17.07
C ILE A 57 2.32 -4.48 -17.01
N ASN A 58 1.07 -4.66 -17.47
CA ASN A 58 0.44 -5.97 -17.51
C ASN A 58 1.14 -6.95 -18.46
N GLN A 59 1.60 -6.46 -19.63
CA GLN A 59 2.38 -7.26 -20.57
C GLN A 59 3.73 -7.68 -19.97
N PHE A 60 4.45 -6.73 -19.36
CA PHE A 60 5.70 -7.00 -18.66
C PHE A 60 5.49 -8.03 -17.54
N ALA A 61 4.48 -7.85 -16.71
CA ALA A 61 4.16 -8.78 -15.61
C ALA A 61 3.87 -10.20 -16.11
N LYS A 62 3.18 -10.35 -17.25
CA LYS A 62 2.94 -11.65 -17.88
C LYS A 62 4.22 -12.26 -18.45
N ASN A 63 5.05 -11.46 -19.12
CA ASN A 63 6.30 -11.93 -19.74
C ASN A 63 7.31 -12.40 -18.69
N GLU A 64 7.49 -11.63 -17.61
CA GLU A 64 8.37 -11.97 -16.49
C GLU A 64 7.74 -12.95 -15.51
N ASN A 65 6.48 -13.37 -15.75
CA ASN A 65 5.76 -14.32 -14.92
C ASN A 65 5.63 -13.88 -13.44
N VAL A 66 5.48 -12.57 -13.22
CA VAL A 66 5.33 -11.94 -11.88
C VAL A 66 3.96 -11.29 -11.72
N ALA A 67 3.50 -11.11 -10.48
CA ALA A 67 2.38 -10.24 -10.16
C ALA A 67 2.90 -8.86 -9.72
N ILE A 68 2.29 -7.79 -10.26
CA ILE A 68 2.61 -6.42 -9.86
C ILE A 68 1.36 -5.82 -9.22
N TYR A 69 1.52 -5.22 -8.04
CA TYR A 69 0.42 -4.64 -7.28
C TYR A 69 0.55 -3.13 -7.31
N LYS A 70 -0.53 -2.45 -7.72
CA LYS A 70 -0.68 -1.01 -7.52
C LYS A 70 -1.52 -0.81 -6.28
N SER A 71 -0.91 -0.29 -5.22
CA SER A 71 -1.59 0.14 -4.00
C SER A 71 -1.97 1.62 -4.10
N THR A 72 -3.13 2.00 -3.56
CA THR A 72 -3.49 3.39 -3.33
C THR A 72 -4.25 3.49 -2.02
N SER A 73 -3.78 4.35 -1.11
CA SER A 73 -4.48 4.61 0.14
C SER A 73 -5.81 5.31 -0.15
N ASN A 74 -6.88 4.77 0.44
CA ASN A 74 -8.21 5.32 0.46
C ASN A 74 -8.51 5.82 1.87
N TYR A 75 -8.42 7.14 2.05
CA TYR A 75 -8.69 7.78 3.33
C TYR A 75 -10.19 8.01 3.47
N THR A 76 -10.90 7.02 3.99
CA THR A 76 -12.33 7.11 4.30
C THR A 76 -12.54 7.21 5.80
N ASN A 77 -13.06 8.37 6.23
CA ASN A 77 -13.68 8.66 7.53
C ASN A 77 -13.23 7.77 8.73
N LYS A 78 -11.97 7.95 9.16
CA LYS A 78 -11.27 7.35 10.32
C LYS A 78 -10.43 6.07 10.07
N ASN A 79 -10.53 5.42 8.90
CA ASN A 79 -9.69 4.28 8.53
C ASN A 79 -8.85 4.56 7.28
N VAL A 80 -7.67 3.91 7.18
CA VAL A 80 -6.78 3.98 6.01
C VAL A 80 -6.94 2.69 5.22
N ASP A 81 -8.00 2.57 4.44
CA ASP A 81 -8.20 1.40 3.59
C ASP A 81 -7.21 1.41 2.41
N LYS A 82 -6.89 0.24 1.86
CA LYS A 82 -5.98 0.13 0.71
C LYS A 82 -6.74 -0.41 -0.50
N ASP A 83 -6.78 0.39 -1.57
CA ASP A 83 -7.19 -0.10 -2.87
C ASP A 83 -6.01 -0.79 -3.55
N ILE A 84 -6.21 -2.01 -4.00
CA ILE A 84 -5.18 -2.79 -4.70
C ILE A 84 -5.69 -3.14 -6.08
N TYR A 85 -4.88 -2.83 -7.09
CA TYR A 85 -5.06 -3.36 -8.43
C TYR A 85 -3.91 -4.31 -8.76
N VAL A 86 -4.25 -5.44 -9.37
CA VAL A 86 -3.28 -6.50 -9.69
C VAL A 86 -3.05 -6.61 -11.19
N PHE A 87 -1.82 -6.38 -11.62
CA PHE A 87 -1.32 -6.75 -12.94
C PHE A 87 -0.90 -8.22 -12.94
N ASN A 88 -1.23 -8.95 -14.01
CA ASN A 88 -1.09 -10.41 -14.08
C ASN A 88 -1.81 -11.17 -12.94
N LYS A 89 -3.15 -11.10 -12.95
CA LYS A 89 -4.02 -11.75 -11.95
C LYS A 89 -3.76 -13.26 -11.78
N SER A 90 -3.22 -13.95 -12.79
CA SER A 90 -2.91 -15.39 -12.73
C SER A 90 -1.80 -15.75 -11.72
N LYS A 91 -0.95 -14.79 -11.36
CA LYS A 91 0.13 -14.94 -10.37
C LYS A 91 -0.16 -14.20 -9.07
N ALA A 92 -1.37 -13.68 -8.93
CA ALA A 92 -1.79 -12.96 -7.74
C ALA A 92 -1.81 -13.90 -6.54
N THR A 93 -1.35 -13.40 -5.40
CA THR A 93 -1.54 -14.03 -4.10
C THR A 93 -2.44 -13.12 -3.27
N THR A 94 -3.25 -13.71 -2.39
CA THR A 94 -4.07 -12.95 -1.46
C THR A 94 -3.17 -12.20 -0.49
N ILE A 95 -3.23 -10.88 -0.53
CA ILE A 95 -2.55 -10.04 0.45
C ILE A 95 -3.42 -10.02 1.71
N THR A 96 -2.87 -10.49 2.82
CA THR A 96 -3.50 -10.39 4.13
C THR A 96 -3.03 -9.11 4.82
N PRO A 97 -3.95 -8.24 5.29
CA PRO A 97 -3.55 -7.04 5.99
C PRO A 97 -2.88 -7.40 7.32
N PHE A 98 -1.82 -6.67 7.67
CA PHE A 98 -1.09 -6.90 8.92
C PHE A 98 -1.95 -6.62 10.17
N ASN A 99 -2.94 -5.73 10.05
CA ASN A 99 -3.90 -5.44 11.11
C ASN A 99 -5.34 -5.50 10.58
N ALA A 100 -6.30 -5.80 11.44
CA ALA A 100 -7.72 -5.85 11.08
C ALA A 100 -8.37 -4.47 10.88
N LYS A 101 -7.59 -3.37 10.96
CA LYS A 101 -8.09 -2.00 10.97
C LYS A 101 -8.21 -1.39 9.57
N TYR A 102 -7.46 -1.90 8.60
CA TYR A 102 -7.63 -1.51 7.20
C TYR A 102 -8.13 -2.68 6.34
N ASN A 103 -9.14 -2.38 5.53
CA ASN A 103 -9.62 -3.33 4.54
C ASN A 103 -8.82 -3.20 3.24
N ILE A 104 -8.64 -4.32 2.57
CA ILE A 104 -8.07 -4.38 1.22
C ILE A 104 -9.22 -4.50 0.24
N HIS A 105 -9.34 -3.52 -0.65
CA HIS A 105 -10.33 -3.51 -1.72
C HIS A 105 -9.63 -3.78 -3.05
N TYR A 106 -9.91 -4.94 -3.64
CA TYR A 106 -9.40 -5.27 -4.96
C TYR A 106 -10.21 -4.55 -6.03
N LEU A 107 -9.54 -3.69 -6.81
CA LEU A 107 -10.15 -2.93 -7.88
C LEU A 107 -10.30 -3.79 -9.14
N SER A 108 -11.46 -3.69 -9.77
CA SER A 108 -11.66 -4.13 -11.16
C SER A 108 -10.98 -3.17 -12.16
N ASP A 109 -10.86 -3.62 -13.41
CA ASP A 109 -10.27 -2.82 -14.49
C ASP A 109 -11.05 -1.51 -14.74
N ASP A 110 -12.38 -1.55 -14.64
CA ASP A 110 -13.25 -0.37 -14.78
C ASP A 110 -13.13 0.58 -13.59
N GLU A 111 -13.05 0.06 -12.36
CA GLU A 111 -12.89 0.88 -11.15
C GLU A 111 -11.54 1.58 -11.10
N LEU A 112 -10.47 0.92 -11.57
CA LEU A 112 -9.14 1.53 -11.70
C LEU A 112 -9.17 2.78 -12.58
N LEU A 113 -9.96 2.73 -13.66
CA LEU A 113 -10.14 3.85 -14.59
C LEU A 113 -11.14 4.89 -14.03
N LYS A 114 -12.18 4.46 -13.29
CA LYS A 114 -13.25 5.32 -12.79
C LYS A 114 -12.89 6.13 -11.55
N LYS A 115 -12.12 5.58 -10.59
CA LYS A 115 -11.64 6.32 -9.39
C LYS A 115 -10.85 7.59 -9.74
N ARG A 116 -10.39 7.70 -10.99
CA ARG A 116 -9.77 8.89 -11.57
C ARG A 116 -10.73 10.05 -11.77
N TYR A 117 -11.92 9.82 -12.32
CA TYR A 117 -12.85 10.90 -12.68
C TYR A 117 -13.27 11.68 -11.43
N GLN A 118 -13.50 10.99 -10.31
CA GLN A 118 -13.86 11.64 -9.05
C GLN A 118 -12.71 12.49 -8.47
N ARG A 119 -11.45 12.01 -8.50
CA ARG A 119 -10.31 12.82 -7.99
C ARG A 119 -9.98 14.01 -8.89
N GLU A 120 -10.01 13.87 -10.22
CA GLU A 120 -9.79 15.00 -11.14
C GLU A 120 -10.91 16.05 -11.05
N LEU A 121 -12.17 15.63 -10.84
CA LEU A 121 -13.28 16.55 -10.55
C LEU A 121 -13.12 17.27 -9.20
N PHE A 122 -12.63 16.57 -8.18
CA PHE A 122 -12.37 17.16 -6.86
C PHE A 122 -11.25 18.21 -6.90
N CYS A 123 -10.14 17.92 -7.59
CA CYS A 123 -9.04 18.89 -7.78
C CYS A 123 -9.43 20.10 -8.64
N LYS A 124 -10.36 19.94 -9.59
CA LYS A 124 -10.91 21.10 -10.33
C LYS A 124 -11.83 21.97 -9.48
N ARG A 125 -12.54 21.40 -8.49
CA ARG A 125 -13.45 22.15 -7.61
C ARG A 125 -12.75 22.97 -6.52
N GLN A 126 -11.52 22.62 -6.12
CA GLN A 126 -10.75 23.41 -5.13
C GLN A 126 -10.05 24.65 -5.69
N LYS A 127 -10.19 24.94 -7.00
CA LYS A 127 -9.55 26.09 -7.66
C LYS A 127 -10.49 27.29 -7.89
N PHE A 128 -11.56 27.44 -7.11
CA PHE A 128 -12.44 28.60 -7.15
C PHE A 128 -12.50 29.30 -5.80
#